data_AF-A0A4U7F2T5-F1
#
_entry.id   AF-A0A4U7F2T5-F1
#
_cell.length_a   1.000
_cell.length_b   1.000
_cell.length_c   1.000
_cell.angle_alpha   90.00
_cell.angle_beta   90.00
_cell.angle_gamma   90.00
#
_symmetry.space_group_name_H-M   'P 1'
#
loop_
_entity.id
_entity.type
_entity.pdbx_description
1 polymer ?
#
loop_
_entity_poly.entity_id
_entity_poly.type
_entity_poly.pdbx_seq_one_letter_code
_entity_poly.pdbx_strand_id
1 'polypeptide(L)' 'MTTVEFACSDWEQTIEVNEEMRETILATGCPVCTSPAGEDDFTAE' A
#
# COMPACT_ATOMS: atom_id res chain seq x y z
N MET A 1 -12.57 -4.51 -11.13
CA MET A 1 -11.53 -4.70 -10.10
C MET A 1 -11.31 -3.32 -9.53
N THR A 2 -11.60 -3.13 -8.24
CA THR A 2 -11.33 -1.85 -7.58
C THR A 2 -9.86 -1.85 -7.18
N THR A 3 -9.12 -0.89 -7.70
CA THR A 3 -7.72 -0.65 -7.33
C THR A 3 -7.66 0.53 -6.38
N VAL A 4 -6.64 0.56 -5.54
CA VAL A 4 -6.33 1.66 -4.63
C VAL A 4 -4.88 2.08 -4.83
N GLU A 5 -4.57 3.35 -4.65
CA GLU A 5 -3.18 3.82 -4.60
C GLU A 5 -2.61 3.60 -3.20
N PHE A 6 -1.47 2.92 -3.12
CA PHE A 6 -0.68 2.78 -1.90
C PHE A 6 0.55 3.69 -1.99
N ALA A 7 0.71 4.62 -1.05
CA ALA A 7 1.70 5.69 -1.08
C ALA A 7 2.67 5.62 0.11
N CYS A 8 3.72 4.82 -0.03
CA CYS A 8 4.63 4.54 1.09
C CYS A 8 5.41 5.79 1.52
N SER A 9 5.22 6.21 2.77
CA SER A 9 5.91 7.39 3.34
C SER A 9 7.45 7.28 3.44
N ASP A 10 8.00 6.06 3.42
CA ASP A 10 9.45 5.82 3.54
C ASP A 10 10.15 5.74 2.18
N TRP A 11 9.47 5.14 1.20
CA TRP A 11 9.99 5.01 -0.17
C TRP A 11 9.62 6.23 -1.04
N GLU A 12 8.65 7.04 -0.61
CA GLU A 12 8.15 8.24 -1.30
C GLU A 12 7.62 7.94 -2.71
N GLN A 13 7.03 6.77 -2.90
CA GLN A 13 6.49 6.33 -4.18
C GLN A 13 5.09 5.76 -3.99
N THR A 14 4.28 5.92 -5.03
CA THR A 14 2.91 5.43 -5.07
C THR A 14 2.79 4.30 -6.07
N ILE A 15 2.08 3.24 -5.69
CA ILE A 15 1.79 2.10 -6.56
C ILE A 15 0.30 1.79 -6.55
N GLU A 16 -0.24 1.44 -7.70
CA GLU A 16 -1.60 0.92 -7.79
C GLU A 16 -1.60 -0.54 -7.31
N VAL A 17 -2.46 -0.84 -6.34
CA VAL A 17 -2.61 -2.17 -5.77
C VAL A 17 -4.07 -2.58 -5.73
N ASN A 18 -4.32 -3.88 -5.85
CA ASN A 18 -5.65 -4.44 -5.66
C ASN A 18 -5.94 -4.69 -4.17
N GLU A 19 -7.18 -5.12 -3.86
CA GLU A 19 -7.59 -5.40 -2.49
C GLU A 19 -6.74 -6.51 -1.82
N GLU A 20 -6.39 -7.58 -2.55
CA GLU A 20 -5.54 -8.67 -2.03
C GLU A 20 -4.13 -8.17 -1.63
N MET A 21 -3.55 -7.30 -2.46
CA MET A 21 -2.28 -6.66 -2.19
C MET A 21 -2.40 -5.69 -1.01
N ARG A 22 -3.48 -4.90 -0.91
CA ARG A 22 -3.73 -4.04 0.26
C ARG A 22 -3.72 -4.83 1.57
N GLU A 23 -4.45 -5.95 1.62
CA GLU A 23 -4.48 -6.81 2.81
C GLU A 23 -3.09 -7.37 3.16
N THR A 24 -2.34 -7.79 2.14
CA THR A 24 -0.97 -8.27 2.32
C THR A 24 -0.06 -7.17 2.85
N ILE A 25 -0.13 -5.97 2.27
CA ILE A 25 0.71 -4.83 2.66
C ILE A 25 0.39 -4.36 4.08
N LEU A 26 -0.89 -4.39 4.50
CA LEU A 26 -1.27 -4.12 5.89
C LEU A 26 -0.74 -5.19 6.86
N ALA A 27 -0.63 -6.45 6.41
CA ALA A 27 -0.12 -7.55 7.24
C ALA A 27 1.40 -7.61 7.32
N THR A 28 2.11 -7.35 6.20
CA THR A 28 3.57 -7.54 6.09
C THR A 28 4.36 -6.25 5.99
N GLY A 29 3.71 -5.11 5.73
CA GLY A 29 4.35 -3.85 5.38
C GLY A 29 4.57 -3.68 3.87
N CYS A 30 5.17 -2.55 3.50
CA CYS A 30 5.47 -2.17 2.12
C CYS A 30 6.26 -3.27 1.39
N PRO A 31 5.87 -3.67 0.17
CA PRO A 31 6.51 -4.79 -0.54
C PRO A 31 7.93 -4.44 -1.05
N VAL A 32 8.30 -3.16 -1.04
CA VAL A 32 9.61 -2.68 -1.52
C VAL A 32 10.59 -2.49 -0.36
N CYS A 33 10.21 -1.73 0.66
CA CYS A 33 11.09 -1.37 1.76
C CYS A 33 10.76 -2.08 3.08
N THR A 34 9.70 -2.89 3.13
CA THR A 34 9.21 -3.61 4.34
C THR A 34 8.81 -2.69 5.50
N SER A 35 8.72 -1.38 5.25
CA SER A 35 8.28 -0.40 6.22
C SER A 35 6.80 -0.64 6.59
N PRO A 36 6.41 -0.49 7.86
CA PRO A 36 5.03 -0.68 8.28
C PRO A 36 4.09 0.23 7.48
N ALA A 37 3.06 -0.38 6.89
CA ALA A 37 2.01 0.31 6.17
C ALA A 37 0.76 0.42 7.05
N GLY A 38 0.05 1.55 6.94
CA GLY A 38 -1.22 1.79 7.61
C GLY A 38 -2.35 2.02 6.60
N GLU A 39 -3.59 2.05 7.08
CA GLU A 39 -4.73 2.34 6.21
C GLU A 39 -4.66 3.74 5.58
N ASP A 40 -4.08 4.72 6.28
CA ASP A 40 -3.85 6.08 5.78
C ASP A 40 -2.84 6.15 4.62
N ASP A 41 -2.07 5.08 4.39
CA ASP A 41 -1.15 4.96 3.25
C ASP A 41 -1.91 4.58 1.97
N PHE A 42 -3.21 4.25 2.06
CA PHE A 42 -4.05 3.89 0.92
C PHE A 42 -5.07 4.98 0.60
N THR A 43 -5.16 5.36 -0.68
CA THR A 43 -6.17 6.28 -1.21
C THR A 43 -7.05 5.56 -2.23
N ALA A 44 -8.37 5.65 -2.04
CA ALA A 44 -9.35 5.17 -3.02
C ALA A 44 -9.52 6.23 -4.12
N GLU A 45 -9.39 5.81 -5.39
CA GLU A 45 -9.71 6.64 -6.56
C GLU A 45 -11.23 6.84 -6.71
#